data_AF-A0A3P7FGN0-F1
#
_entry.id   AF-A0A3P7FGN0-F1
#
_cell.length_a   1.000
_cell.length_b   1.000
_cell.length_c   1.000
_cell.angle_alpha   90.00
_cell.angle_beta   90.00
_cell.angle_gamma   90.00
#
_symmetry.space_group_name_H-M   'P 1'
#
loop_
_entity.id
_entity.type
_entity.pdbx_description
1 polymer ?
#
loop_
_entity_poly.entity_id
_entity_poly.type
_entity_poly.pdbx_seq_one_letter_code
_entity_poly.pdbx_strand_id
1 'polypeptide(L)' 'MQGPPGPPGQPGQPGEGGQPGPPGHPGPQGERGICPKYCALDGGVFFEDGTRR' A
#
# COMPACT_ATOMS: atom_id res chain seq x y z
N MET A 1 43.86 7.80 -53.20
CA MET A 1 43.98 7.73 -51.73
C MET A 1 42.58 7.57 -51.17
N GLN A 2 42.36 6.65 -50.25
CA GLN A 2 41.12 6.61 -49.49
C GLN A 2 41.27 7.55 -48.29
N GLY A 3 40.23 8.34 -48.01
CA GLY A 3 40.26 9.27 -46.87
C GLY A 3 40.34 8.55 -45.53
N PRO A 4 40.55 9.29 -44.42
CA PRO A 4 40.56 8.70 -43.10
C PRO A 4 39.19 8.04 -42.80
N PRO A 5 39.15 7.00 -41.96
CA PRO A 5 37.91 6.48 -41.43
C PRO A 5 37.07 7.60 -40.79
N GLY A 6 35.75 7.47 -40.89
CA GLY A 6 34.83 8.40 -40.23
C GLY A 6 34.92 8.32 -38.71
N PRO A 7 34.34 9.31 -38.00
CA PRO A 7 34.26 9.28 -36.55
C PRO A 7 33.39 8.12 -36.06
N PRO A 8 33.56 7.66 -34.80
CA PRO A 8 32.65 6.71 -34.18
C PRO A 8 31.20 7.20 -34.21
N GLY A 9 30.26 6.25 -34.23
CA GLY A 9 28.84 6.56 -34.12
C GLY A 9 28.47 7.17 -32.76
N GLN A 10 27.29 7.79 -32.70
CA GLN A 10 26.75 8.29 -31.43
C GLN A 10 26.40 7.12 -30.49
N PRO A 11 26.44 7.32 -29.16
CA PRO A 11 25.92 6.35 -28.21
C PRO A 11 24.46 5.96 -28.51
N GLY A 12 24.08 4.74 -28.13
CA GLY A 12 22.69 4.29 -28.21
C GLY A 12 21.77 5.07 -27.27
N GLN A 13 20.46 4.97 -27.50
CA GLN A 13 19.47 5.54 -26.61
C GLN A 13 19.47 4.81 -25.25
N PRO A 14 19.09 5.48 -24.14
CA PRO A 14 18.83 4.81 -22.88
C PRO A 14 17.80 3.68 -23.03
N GLY A 15 17.91 2.65 -22.19
CA GLY A 15 16.90 1.60 -22.14
C GLY A 15 15.55 2.10 -21.63
N GLU A 16 14.50 1.31 -21.86
CA GLU A 16 13.16 1.58 -21.32
C GLU A 16 13.16 1.50 -19.79
N GLY A 17 12.25 2.24 -19.15
CA GLY A 17 12.04 2.15 -17.72
C GLY A 17 11.57 0.75 -17.30
N GLY A 18 11.90 0.34 -16.08
CA GLY A 18 11.42 -0.91 -15.51
C GLY A 18 9.89 -0.93 -15.34
N GLN A 19 9.33 -2.14 -15.24
CA GLN A 19 7.91 -2.31 -14.94
C GLN A 19 7.57 -1.76 -13.54
N PRO A 20 6.33 -1.28 -13.31
CA PRO A 20 5.87 -0.93 -11.98
C PRO A 20 6.07 -2.07 -10.98
N GLY A 21 6.34 -1.72 -9.73
CA GLY A 21 6.42 -2.71 -8.65
C GLY A 21 5.07 -3.41 -8.40
N PRO A 22 5.08 -4.55 -7.68
CA PRO A 22 3.86 -5.22 -7.29
C PRO A 22 3.01 -4.36 -6.34
N PRO A 23 1.69 -4.59 -6.25
CA PRO A 23 0.85 -3.96 -5.25
C PRO A 23 1.36 -4.17 -3.82
N GLY A 24 1.07 -3.22 -2.93
CA GLY A 24 1.37 -3.36 -1.51
C GLY A 24 0.58 -4.49 -0.84
N HIS A 25 1.02 -4.90 0.35
CA HIS A 25 0.30 -5.88 1.15
C HIS A 25 -1.07 -5.33 1.60
N PRO A 26 -2.08 -6.20 1.81
CA PRO A 26 -3.33 -5.79 2.45
C PRO A 26 -3.08 -5.09 3.79
N GLY A 27 -3.98 -4.15 4.13
CA GLY A 27 -3.96 -3.52 5.44
C GLY A 27 -4.25 -4.51 6.58
N PRO A 28 -3.99 -4.11 7.84
CA PRO A 28 -4.33 -4.93 8.99
C PRO A 28 -5.84 -5.15 9.09
N GLN A 29 -6.24 -6.23 9.77
CA GLN A 29 -7.65 -6.45 10.10
C GLN A 29 -8.18 -5.27 10.93
N GLY A 30 -9.42 -4.86 10.66
CA GLY A 30 -10.11 -3.86 11.48
C GLY A 30 -10.29 -4.32 12.93
N GLU A 31 -10.44 -3.36 13.84
CA GLU A 31 -10.72 -3.66 15.24
C GLU A 31 -12.01 -4.47 15.38
N ARG A 32 -12.09 -5.33 16.40
CA ARG A 32 -13.34 -6.03 16.71
C ARG A 32 -14.40 -4.98 17.00
N GLY A 33 -15.56 -5.12 16.35
CA GLY A 33 -16.72 -4.33 16.70
C GLY A 33 -17.06 -4.55 18.18
N ILE A 34 -17.23 -3.45 18.91
CA ILE A 34 -17.86 -3.49 20.22
C ILE A 34 -19.34 -3.81 20.00
N CYS A 35 -19.76 -5.06 20.22
CA CYS A 35 -21.17 -5.37 20.36
C CYS A 35 -21.54 -5.17 21.84
N PRO A 36 -22.20 -4.06 22.23
CA PRO A 36 -22.88 -4.06 23.52
C PRO A 36 -23.90 -5.20 23.50
N LYS A 37 -23.77 -6.13 24.45
CA LYS A 37 -24.69 -7.27 24.58
C LYS A 37 -26.13 -6.83 24.83
N TYR A 38 -26.30 -5.64 25.41
CA TYR A 38 -27.55 -4.98 25.68
C TYR A 38 -27.38 -3.48 25.51
N CYS A 39 -28.23 -2.83 24.70
CA CYS A 39 -28.52 -1.42 24.94
C CYS A 39 -29.31 -1.38 26.25
N ALA A 40 -28.71 -0.87 27.33
CA ALA A 40 -29.48 -0.59 28.53
C ALA A 40 -30.58 0.42 28.17
N LEU A 41 -31.80 0.22 28.68
CA LEU A 41 -32.88 1.20 28.54
C LEU A 41 -32.47 2.59 29.07
N ASP A 42 -31.46 2.62 29.94
CA ASP A 42 -30.90 3.83 30.56
C ASP A 42 -29.73 4.46 29.78
N GLY A 43 -29.42 3.99 28.56
CA GLY A 43 -28.37 4.56 27.70
C GLY A 43 -26.93 4.17 28.03
N GLY A 44 -26.71 3.21 28.92
CA GLY A 44 -25.38 2.69 29.26
C GLY A 44 -24.89 1.59 28.32
N VAL A 45 -23.58 1.60 28.01
CA VAL A 45 -22.90 0.57 27.21
C VAL A 45 -22.14 -0.35 28.17
N PHE A 46 -22.47 -1.65 28.16
CA PHE A 46 -21.79 -2.66 28.97
C PHE A 46 -21.00 -3.62 28.07
N PHE A 47 -19.70 -3.74 28.36
CA PHE A 47 -18.76 -4.58 27.63
C PHE A 47 -18.58 -5.94 28.32
N GLU A 48 -18.12 -6.97 27.58
CA GLU A 48 -17.91 -8.32 28.13
C GLU A 48 -16.82 -8.39 29.22
N ASP A 49 -15.99 -7.36 29.35
CA ASP A 49 -14.99 -7.22 30.42
C ASP A 49 -15.56 -6.63 31.73
N GLY A 50 -16.86 -6.31 31.77
CA GLY A 50 -17.53 -5.74 32.94
C GLY A 50 -17.29 -4.24 33.13
N THR A 51 -16.61 -3.55 32.20
CA THR A 51 -16.43 -2.10 32.26
C THR A 51 -17.69 -1.37 31.76
N ARG A 52 -17.97 -0.19 32.36
CA ARG A 52 -19.07 0.72 31.99
C ARG A 52 -18.50 1.96 31.32
N ARG A 53 -19.13 2.41 30.22
CA ARG A 53 -18.92 3.74 29.63
C ARG A 53 -20.23 4.46 29.39
#